data_AF-A0A2W6D583-F1
#
_entry.id   AF-A0A2W6D583-F1
#
_cell.length_a   1.000
_cell.length_b   1.000
_cell.length_c   1.000
_cell.angle_alpha   90.00
_cell.angle_beta   90.00
_cell.angle_gamma   90.00
#
_symmetry.space_group_name_H-M   'P 1'
#
loop_
_entity.id
_entity.type
_entity.pdbx_description
1 polymer ?
#
loop_
_entity_poly.entity_id
_entity_poly.type
_entity_poly.pdbx_seq_one_letter_code
_entity_poly.pdbx_strand_id
1 'polypeptide(L)'
;MDISGRIPRPGQVLAGRYRLQEIIARGGMAEVWDAVDVLLARPVAVKMPLARLEGQEIFRQRFQREAIAAASLTHPNVVAIYDTGVDASHSFIVMERVRGRSLLQVLADGGALSAPRSVAMAVQVATALDFAHRAGVIHRDVKPANILLTEDDSVKVTDFGIAKAARDEDLTLSGVTLGTARYLAPEQVEGKPVDRRCDIYSLGVVIFEMLCGRTPFDADTDLALAVKHVWAEPPAPTTIVPGIPLWLEAVVLRALAKSPDDRYPTAADLAKELRNGEPALSGLITAERPAETAYQRLSRPARASATVTLNRPGWPPSERGGSPGDHGRSPSDRRHGPSDRLQDPSARDSGPSQRQRGANRPNTRRLVPAVAAVVLVAAIIAAVVLVLHARPLTAPAPGASATAPAVSDIRVIGATAFDPMGDGMEDDADLAKLYDGNPATSWHTDQYATQDFGHLKQGVGFVLELSSGQRLGHLTLVTSTPGWDAKAYVSGAPKTDLAAWGSPAAAATNVSGRVSVDLRGRSGAAVLVWITRLGPGRQVSVGEARLTG
;
A
#
# COMPACT_ATOMS: atom_id res chain seq x y z
N MET A 1 31.11 -20.10 -13.93
CA MET A 1 30.74 -19.13 -14.99
C MET A 1 30.92 -17.74 -14.42
N ASP A 2 31.36 -16.77 -15.20
CA ASP A 2 31.44 -15.40 -14.71
C ASP A 2 30.02 -14.79 -14.60
N ILE A 3 29.70 -14.27 -13.43
CA ILE A 3 28.42 -13.62 -13.12
C ILE A 3 28.50 -12.10 -13.40
N SER A 4 29.70 -11.56 -13.58
CA SER A 4 29.98 -10.11 -13.63
C SER A 4 29.18 -9.38 -14.71
N GLY A 5 28.97 -10.01 -15.86
CA GLY A 5 28.27 -9.44 -17.01
C GLY A 5 26.74 -9.54 -16.98
N ARG A 6 26.12 -10.10 -15.92
CA ARG A 6 24.65 -10.19 -15.81
C ARG A 6 24.00 -9.03 -15.05
N ILE A 7 24.75 -8.26 -14.27
CA ILE A 7 24.20 -7.15 -13.46
C ILE A 7 24.53 -5.83 -14.16
N PRO A 8 23.53 -4.98 -14.50
CA PRO A 8 23.77 -3.68 -15.11
C PRO A 8 24.59 -2.75 -14.20
N ARG A 9 25.41 -1.87 -14.78
CA ARG A 9 26.35 -1.02 -14.00
C ARG A 9 26.37 0.45 -14.46
N PRO A 10 26.67 1.40 -13.55
CA PRO A 10 27.00 2.77 -13.93
C PRO A 10 28.07 2.82 -15.02
N GLY A 11 27.85 3.64 -16.05
CA GLY A 11 28.75 3.81 -17.18
C GLY A 11 28.63 2.75 -18.30
N GLN A 12 27.90 1.64 -18.08
CA GLN A 12 27.59 0.68 -19.14
C GLN A 12 26.77 1.34 -20.25
N VAL A 13 27.06 1.02 -21.51
CA VAL A 13 26.37 1.58 -22.68
C VAL A 13 25.57 0.50 -23.38
N LEU A 14 24.26 0.43 -23.11
CA LEU A 14 23.36 -0.55 -23.73
C LEU A 14 23.15 -0.24 -25.22
N ALA A 15 23.22 -1.27 -26.05
CA ALA A 15 23.07 -1.24 -27.51
C ALA A 15 23.98 -0.18 -28.19
N GLY A 16 25.13 0.13 -27.58
CA GLY A 16 26.05 1.19 -28.05
C GLY A 16 25.50 2.62 -27.94
N ARG A 17 24.31 2.82 -27.37
CA ARG A 17 23.57 4.10 -27.38
C ARG A 17 23.20 4.64 -26.00
N TYR A 18 22.81 3.80 -25.06
CA TYR A 18 22.21 4.24 -23.79
C TYR A 18 23.17 4.04 -22.63
N ARG A 19 23.86 5.12 -22.22
CA ARG A 19 24.80 5.07 -21.09
C ARG A 19 24.06 5.17 -19.78
N LEU A 20 24.02 4.08 -19.02
CA LEU A 20 23.47 4.03 -17.66
C LEU A 20 24.28 4.93 -16.71
N GLN A 21 23.60 5.55 -15.75
CA GLN A 21 24.21 6.39 -14.72
C GLN A 21 23.92 5.81 -13.33
N GLU A 22 22.81 6.18 -12.70
CA GLU A 22 22.40 5.73 -11.36
C GLU A 22 20.99 5.13 -11.39
N ILE A 23 20.61 4.39 -10.35
CA ILE A 23 19.27 3.79 -10.25
C ILE A 23 18.35 4.77 -9.54
N ILE A 24 17.32 5.23 -10.24
CA ILE A 24 16.33 6.21 -9.75
C ILE A 24 15.07 5.58 -9.18
N ALA A 25 14.81 4.30 -9.49
CA ALA A 25 13.77 3.51 -8.82
C ALA A 25 14.08 2.01 -8.84
N ARG A 26 13.66 1.30 -7.79
CA ARG A 26 13.60 -0.17 -7.74
C ARG A 26 12.17 -0.61 -7.42
N GLY A 27 11.59 -1.48 -8.23
CA GLY A 27 10.30 -2.13 -8.00
C GLY A 27 10.43 -3.65 -8.01
N GLY A 28 9.39 -4.38 -7.57
CA GLY A 28 9.46 -5.84 -7.38
C GLY A 28 9.77 -6.69 -8.63
N MET A 29 9.59 -6.12 -9.83
CA MET A 29 9.81 -6.76 -11.13
C MET A 29 10.85 -6.07 -12.02
N ALA A 30 11.15 -4.79 -11.77
CA ALA A 30 12.04 -4.00 -12.63
C ALA A 30 12.76 -2.89 -11.83
N GLU A 31 13.95 -2.52 -12.30
CA GLU A 31 14.68 -1.32 -11.89
C GLU A 31 14.62 -0.26 -12.99
N VAL A 32 14.74 1.01 -12.60
CA VAL A 32 14.77 2.16 -13.53
C VAL A 32 16.05 2.94 -13.27
N TRP A 33 16.86 3.08 -14.31
CA TRP A 33 18.10 3.84 -14.34
C TRP A 33 17.87 5.24 -14.92
N ASP A 34 18.59 6.24 -14.40
CA ASP A 34 18.90 7.44 -15.16
C ASP A 34 19.98 7.10 -16.19
N ALA A 35 19.90 7.69 -17.38
CA ALA A 35 20.79 7.39 -18.48
C ALA A 35 20.88 8.54 -19.50
N VAL A 36 21.88 8.46 -20.37
CA VAL A 36 22.03 9.38 -21.51
C VAL A 36 21.95 8.61 -22.83
N ASP A 37 21.04 9.04 -23.71
CA ASP A 37 21.04 8.68 -25.13
C ASP A 37 22.22 9.42 -25.79
N VAL A 38 23.36 8.74 -25.97
CA VAL A 38 24.62 9.39 -26.35
C VAL A 38 24.64 9.87 -27.81
N LEU A 39 23.68 9.43 -28.63
CA LEU A 39 23.51 9.87 -30.02
C LEU A 39 22.64 11.15 -30.11
N LEU A 40 21.62 11.27 -29.26
CA LEU A 40 20.74 12.45 -29.20
C LEU A 40 21.13 13.44 -28.08
N ALA A 41 22.21 13.16 -27.35
CA ALA A 41 22.75 13.98 -26.25
C ALA A 41 21.72 14.39 -25.18
N ARG A 42 20.73 13.54 -24.90
CA ARG A 42 19.60 13.83 -24.00
C ARG A 42 19.49 12.82 -22.84
N PRO A 43 19.01 13.26 -21.65
CA PRO A 43 18.68 12.35 -20.56
C PRO A 43 17.46 11.50 -20.92
N VAL A 44 17.47 10.23 -20.51
CA VAL A 44 16.41 9.25 -20.68
C VAL A 44 16.35 8.33 -19.46
N ALA A 45 15.16 7.86 -19.10
CA ALA A 45 15.03 6.81 -18.09
C ALA A 45 15.06 5.44 -18.80
N VAL A 46 15.77 4.46 -18.23
CA VAL A 46 15.89 3.12 -18.80
C VAL A 46 15.37 2.09 -17.79
N LYS A 47 14.24 1.46 -18.11
CA LYS A 47 13.63 0.41 -17.28
C LYS A 47 14.11 -0.97 -17.74
N MET A 48 14.56 -1.78 -16.80
CA MET A 48 15.13 -3.10 -17.02
C MET A 48 14.49 -4.10 -16.04
N PRO A 49 14.19 -5.35 -16.43
CA PRO A 49 13.76 -6.37 -15.49
C PRO A 49 14.83 -6.59 -14.41
N LEU A 50 14.42 -7.01 -13.21
CA LEU A 50 15.40 -7.49 -12.23
C LEU A 50 16.09 -8.74 -12.79
N ALA A 51 17.41 -8.90 -12.56
CA ALA A 51 18.21 -10.00 -13.11
C ALA A 51 17.65 -11.42 -12.83
N ARG A 52 16.86 -11.59 -11.75
CA ARG A 52 16.14 -12.84 -11.43
C ARG A 52 15.01 -13.21 -12.42
N LEU A 53 14.53 -12.25 -13.20
CA LEU A 53 13.47 -12.41 -14.21
C LEU A 53 14.01 -12.45 -15.64
N GLU A 54 15.19 -11.89 -15.92
CA GLU A 54 15.77 -11.84 -17.28
C GLU A 54 16.06 -13.21 -17.90
N GLY A 55 16.25 -14.24 -17.07
CA GLY A 55 16.40 -15.64 -17.51
C GLY A 55 15.09 -16.30 -17.95
N GLN A 56 13.95 -15.63 -17.81
CA GLN A 56 12.63 -16.16 -18.14
C GLN A 56 12.18 -15.60 -19.51
N GLU A 57 12.35 -16.38 -20.58
CA GLU A 57 12.01 -15.97 -21.95
C GLU A 57 10.57 -15.42 -22.07
N ILE A 58 9.63 -16.06 -21.37
CA ILE A 58 8.23 -15.63 -21.26
C ILE A 58 8.13 -14.18 -20.73
N PHE A 59 8.91 -13.81 -19.72
CA PHE A 59 8.92 -12.45 -19.17
C PHE A 59 9.51 -11.43 -20.16
N ARG A 60 10.59 -11.79 -20.86
CA ARG A 60 11.25 -10.92 -21.87
C ARG A 60 10.29 -10.53 -22.99
N GLN A 61 9.64 -11.52 -23.59
CA GLN A 61 8.69 -11.31 -24.71
C GLN A 61 7.47 -10.50 -24.26
N ARG A 62 6.98 -10.72 -23.04
CA ARG A 62 5.88 -9.97 -22.42
C ARG A 62 6.26 -8.50 -22.22
N PHE A 63 7.41 -8.24 -21.57
CA PHE A 63 7.95 -6.90 -21.30
C PHE A 63 8.13 -6.05 -22.57
N GLN A 64 8.69 -6.63 -23.64
CA GLN A 64 8.81 -5.94 -24.93
C GLN A 64 7.45 -5.67 -25.60
N ARG A 65 6.53 -6.64 -25.56
CA ARG A 65 5.19 -6.49 -26.18
C ARG A 65 4.35 -5.41 -25.50
N GLU A 66 4.45 -5.30 -24.18
CA GLU A 66 3.77 -4.24 -23.41
C GLU A 66 4.40 -2.86 -23.68
N ALA A 67 5.73 -2.78 -23.81
CA ALA A 67 6.44 -1.57 -24.25
C ALA A 67 5.97 -1.09 -25.63
N ILE A 68 5.87 -2.00 -26.61
CA ILE A 68 5.42 -1.70 -27.97
C ILE A 68 3.97 -1.19 -27.99
N ALA A 69 3.08 -1.74 -27.16
CA ALA A 69 1.71 -1.25 -27.04
C ALA A 69 1.66 0.20 -26.51
N ALA A 70 2.42 0.48 -25.45
CA ALA A 70 2.48 1.81 -24.84
C ALA A 70 3.29 2.84 -25.66
N ALA A 71 4.22 2.42 -26.52
CA ALA A 71 5.02 3.32 -27.37
C ALA A 71 4.20 4.11 -28.40
N SER A 72 2.95 3.72 -28.66
CA SER A 72 2.00 4.51 -29.45
C SER A 72 1.44 5.74 -28.71
N LEU A 73 1.59 5.82 -27.38
CA LEU A 73 0.94 6.82 -26.54
C LEU A 73 1.79 8.09 -26.42
N THR A 74 1.48 9.10 -27.23
CA THR A 74 2.06 10.45 -27.13
C THR A 74 1.02 11.45 -26.59
N HIS A 75 1.15 11.82 -25.31
CA HIS A 75 0.24 12.76 -24.62
C HIS A 75 1.01 13.51 -23.52
N PRO A 76 0.76 14.80 -23.25
CA PRO A 76 1.51 15.57 -22.24
C PRO A 76 1.54 14.90 -20.87
N ASN A 77 0.41 14.36 -20.40
CA ASN A 77 0.33 13.68 -19.10
C ASN A 77 0.70 12.18 -19.11
N VAL A 78 1.34 11.69 -20.17
CA VAL A 78 1.87 10.32 -20.27
C VAL A 78 3.39 10.39 -20.37
N VAL A 79 4.10 9.45 -19.71
CA VAL A 79 5.54 9.25 -19.89
C VAL A 79 5.80 8.63 -21.27
N ALA A 80 6.44 9.38 -22.15
CA ALA A 80 6.69 8.90 -23.52
C ALA A 80 7.74 7.78 -23.54
N ILE A 81 7.44 6.65 -24.17
CA ILE A 81 8.43 5.62 -24.51
C ILE A 81 9.12 6.02 -25.82
N TYR A 82 10.45 5.92 -25.85
CA TYR A 82 11.28 6.31 -26.99
C TYR A 82 11.87 5.12 -27.77
N ASP A 83 12.17 4.02 -27.09
CA ASP A 83 12.83 2.85 -27.69
C ASP A 83 12.64 1.60 -26.81
N THR A 84 12.85 0.40 -27.35
CA THR A 84 12.94 -0.84 -26.58
C THR A 84 13.85 -1.84 -27.28
N GLY A 85 14.69 -2.55 -26.52
CA GLY A 85 15.72 -3.40 -27.09
C GLY A 85 16.13 -4.56 -26.20
N VAL A 86 17.10 -5.32 -26.72
CA VAL A 86 17.89 -6.31 -25.99
C VAL A 86 19.35 -6.05 -26.30
N ASP A 87 20.20 -6.07 -25.28
CA ASP A 87 21.66 -6.08 -25.41
C ASP A 87 22.24 -7.14 -24.47
N ALA A 88 23.09 -8.03 -25.00
CA ALA A 88 23.52 -9.26 -24.34
C ALA A 88 22.35 -10.03 -23.66
N SER A 89 22.30 -10.09 -22.32
CA SER A 89 21.17 -10.66 -21.58
C SER A 89 20.08 -9.66 -21.24
N HIS A 90 20.32 -8.36 -21.37
CA HIS A 90 19.48 -7.31 -20.81
C HIS A 90 18.35 -6.89 -21.74
N SER A 91 17.10 -7.06 -21.30
CA SER A 91 15.93 -6.45 -21.96
C SER A 91 15.70 -5.06 -21.39
N PHE A 92 15.41 -4.05 -22.22
CA PHE A 92 15.23 -2.68 -21.74
C PHE A 92 14.15 -1.89 -22.49
N ILE A 93 13.56 -0.92 -21.79
CA ILE A 93 12.63 0.08 -22.32
C ILE A 93 13.23 1.46 -22.02
N VAL A 94 13.36 2.30 -23.04
CA VAL A 94 13.86 3.67 -22.92
C VAL A 94 12.69 4.63 -22.95
N MET A 95 12.60 5.54 -21.99
CA MET A 95 11.48 6.46 -21.83
C MET A 95 11.94 7.88 -21.43
N GLU A 96 10.98 8.79 -21.41
CA GLU A 96 11.12 10.16 -20.92
C GLU A 96 11.65 10.21 -19.49
N ARG A 97 12.80 10.90 -19.30
CA ARG A 97 13.33 11.20 -17.97
C ARG A 97 12.56 12.34 -17.32
N VAL A 98 11.43 12.00 -16.71
CA VAL A 98 10.68 12.94 -15.86
C VAL A 98 11.58 13.36 -14.68
N ARG A 99 11.69 14.67 -14.46
CA ARG A 99 12.30 15.27 -13.26
C ARG A 99 11.20 15.68 -12.30
N GLY A 100 11.33 15.27 -11.05
CA GLY A 100 10.26 15.37 -10.05
C GLY A 100 10.18 14.11 -9.19
N ARG A 101 9.00 13.83 -8.62
CA ARG A 101 8.79 12.76 -7.63
C ARG A 101 7.51 11.98 -7.91
N SER A 102 7.40 10.74 -7.44
CA SER A 102 6.12 10.03 -7.44
C SER A 102 5.13 10.65 -6.45
N LEU A 103 3.83 10.54 -6.74
CA LEU A 103 2.77 10.90 -5.79
C LEU A 103 2.90 10.07 -4.50
N LEU A 104 3.40 8.83 -4.57
CA LEU A 104 3.72 8.02 -3.38
C LEU A 104 4.69 8.75 -2.43
N GLN A 105 5.77 9.34 -2.96
CA GLN A 105 6.72 10.12 -2.17
C GLN A 105 6.10 11.44 -1.65
N VAL A 106 5.19 12.05 -2.41
CA VAL A 106 4.47 13.27 -1.97
C VAL A 106 3.49 12.99 -0.82
N LEU A 107 2.77 11.87 -0.87
CA LEU A 107 1.89 11.43 0.22
C LEU A 107 2.68 10.94 1.45
N ALA A 108 3.82 10.27 1.24
CA ALA A 108 4.68 9.83 2.34
C ALA A 108 5.31 10.99 3.13
N ASP A 109 5.75 12.05 2.46
CA ASP A 109 6.37 13.21 3.12
C ASP A 109 5.34 14.21 3.67
N GLY A 110 4.23 14.42 2.95
CA GLY A 110 3.27 15.50 3.21
C GLY A 110 1.93 15.07 3.82
N GLY A 111 1.60 13.77 3.79
CA GLY A 111 0.28 13.28 4.16
C GLY A 111 -0.80 13.68 3.14
N ALA A 112 -1.95 14.15 3.64
CA ALA A 112 -3.08 14.54 2.81
C ALA A 112 -2.82 15.85 2.03
N LEU A 113 -3.38 15.92 0.82
CA LEU A 113 -3.34 17.05 -0.09
C LEU A 113 -4.66 17.83 -0.07
N SER A 114 -4.58 19.15 -0.22
CA SER A 114 -5.77 20.01 -0.27
C SER A 114 -6.69 19.63 -1.44
N ALA A 115 -8.01 19.78 -1.25
CA ALA A 115 -8.99 19.44 -2.29
C ALA A 115 -8.71 20.10 -3.67
N PRO A 116 -8.28 21.38 -3.78
CA PRO A 116 -7.84 21.97 -5.04
C PRO A 116 -6.71 21.19 -5.74
N ARG A 117 -5.65 20.82 -5.02
CA ARG A 117 -4.50 20.11 -5.60
C ARG A 117 -4.87 18.68 -5.99
N SER A 118 -5.60 17.99 -5.12
CA SER A 118 -6.14 16.64 -5.37
C SER A 118 -7.00 16.59 -6.63
N VAL A 119 -7.87 17.58 -6.85
CA VAL A 119 -8.72 17.67 -8.05
C VAL A 119 -7.90 18.00 -9.29
N ALA A 120 -7.03 19.02 -9.26
CA ALA A 120 -6.20 19.40 -10.40
C ALA A 120 -5.25 18.26 -10.86
N MET A 121 -4.75 17.45 -9.92
CA MET A 121 -3.99 16.23 -10.23
C MET A 121 -4.89 15.14 -10.84
N ALA A 122 -6.03 14.85 -10.20
CA ALA A 122 -6.96 13.81 -10.65
C ALA A 122 -7.48 14.06 -12.07
N VAL A 123 -7.75 15.33 -12.42
CA VAL A 123 -8.14 15.76 -13.76
C VAL A 123 -7.07 15.43 -14.80
N GLN A 124 -5.79 15.61 -14.48
CA GLN A 124 -4.68 15.27 -15.38
C GLN A 124 -4.53 13.74 -15.53
N VAL A 125 -4.58 12.98 -14.43
CA VAL A 125 -4.53 11.50 -14.47
C VAL A 125 -5.70 10.94 -15.29
N ALA A 126 -6.92 11.41 -15.04
CA ALA A 126 -8.11 10.98 -15.79
C ALA A 126 -8.03 11.35 -17.28
N THR A 127 -7.40 12.48 -17.64
CA THR A 127 -7.16 12.85 -19.04
C THR A 127 -6.13 11.93 -19.71
N ALA A 128 -5.05 11.56 -19.01
CA ALA A 128 -4.07 10.57 -19.49
C ALA A 128 -4.68 9.17 -19.68
N LEU A 129 -5.52 8.72 -18.74
CA LEU A 129 -6.25 7.46 -18.83
C LEU A 129 -7.21 7.45 -20.01
N ASP A 130 -8.02 8.49 -20.20
CA ASP A 130 -8.99 8.55 -21.31
C ASP A 130 -8.30 8.51 -22.68
N PHE A 131 -7.15 9.16 -22.82
CA PHE A 131 -6.32 9.09 -24.02
C PHE A 131 -5.86 7.65 -24.31
N ALA A 132 -5.31 6.95 -23.32
CA ALA A 132 -4.90 5.55 -23.45
C ALA A 132 -6.10 4.62 -23.74
N HIS A 133 -7.23 4.84 -23.08
CA HIS A 133 -8.47 4.07 -23.27
C HIS A 133 -9.00 4.19 -24.70
N ARG A 134 -8.89 5.38 -25.34
CA ARG A 134 -9.25 5.58 -26.75
C ARG A 134 -8.30 4.86 -27.71
N ALA A 135 -7.04 4.69 -27.33
CA ALA A 135 -6.06 3.87 -28.06
C ALA A 135 -6.20 2.35 -27.78
N GLY A 136 -7.17 1.93 -26.96
CA GLY A 136 -7.39 0.53 -26.58
C GLY A 136 -6.45 0.01 -25.49
N VAL A 137 -5.66 0.88 -24.86
CA VAL A 137 -4.73 0.53 -23.78
C VAL A 137 -5.40 0.80 -22.42
N ILE A 138 -5.51 -0.23 -21.58
CA ILE A 138 -5.98 -0.11 -20.18
C ILE A 138 -4.74 -0.19 -19.28
N HIS A 139 -4.64 0.69 -18.28
CA HIS A 139 -3.45 0.78 -17.42
C HIS A 139 -3.36 -0.41 -16.45
N ARG A 140 -4.48 -0.84 -15.86
CA ARG A 140 -4.65 -1.98 -14.92
C ARG A 140 -3.91 -1.87 -13.58
N ASP A 141 -3.12 -0.81 -13.38
CA ASP A 141 -2.18 -0.62 -12.26
C ASP A 141 -2.06 0.86 -11.84
N VAL A 142 -3.18 1.60 -11.81
CA VAL A 142 -3.19 3.02 -11.40
C VAL A 142 -2.95 3.11 -9.89
N LYS A 143 -1.82 3.69 -9.47
CA LYS A 143 -1.42 3.87 -8.07
C LYS A 143 -0.43 5.03 -7.91
N PRO A 144 -0.21 5.57 -6.70
CA PRO A 144 0.66 6.74 -6.48
C PRO A 144 2.12 6.58 -6.93
N ALA A 145 2.62 5.34 -7.02
CA ALA A 145 3.95 5.06 -7.55
C ALA A 145 4.06 5.28 -9.08
N ASN A 146 2.96 5.08 -9.81
CA ASN A 146 2.90 5.18 -11.27
C ASN A 146 2.42 6.57 -11.75
N ILE A 147 2.21 7.50 -10.81
CA ILE A 147 1.82 8.89 -11.04
C ILE A 147 3.00 9.76 -10.60
N LEU A 148 3.69 10.38 -11.55
CA LEU A 148 4.81 11.28 -11.30
C LEU A 148 4.32 12.74 -11.33
N LEU A 149 4.80 13.55 -10.39
CA LEU A 149 4.68 15.00 -10.36
C LEU A 149 6.01 15.62 -10.76
N THR A 150 5.98 16.57 -11.71
CA THR A 150 7.14 17.35 -12.12
C THR A 150 7.45 18.51 -11.15
N GLU A 151 8.56 19.20 -11.39
CA GLU A 151 8.95 20.42 -10.65
C GLU A 151 7.95 21.58 -10.82
N ASP A 152 7.15 21.58 -11.90
CA ASP A 152 6.04 22.51 -12.19
C ASP A 152 4.65 21.98 -11.78
N ASP A 153 4.59 20.93 -10.95
CA ASP A 153 3.37 20.27 -10.46
C ASP A 153 2.45 19.68 -11.55
N SER A 154 2.98 19.49 -12.77
CA SER A 154 2.29 18.77 -13.85
C SER A 154 2.43 17.25 -13.68
N VAL A 155 1.39 16.52 -14.09
CA VAL A 155 1.29 15.07 -13.86
C VAL A 155 1.76 14.27 -15.07
N LYS A 156 2.58 13.25 -14.83
CA LYS A 156 3.06 12.26 -15.80
C LYS A 156 2.72 10.84 -15.33
N VAL A 157 1.81 10.17 -16.03
CA VAL A 157 1.44 8.77 -15.74
C VAL A 157 2.38 7.81 -16.51
N THR A 158 2.93 6.82 -15.81
CA THR A 158 3.86 5.81 -16.37
C THR A 158 3.27 4.39 -16.32
N ASP A 159 4.00 3.39 -16.82
CA ASP A 159 3.68 1.96 -16.68
C ASP A 159 2.33 1.50 -17.30
N PHE A 160 1.80 2.25 -18.27
CA PHE A 160 0.65 1.83 -19.08
C PHE A 160 0.87 0.43 -19.69
N GLY A 161 -0.06 -0.49 -19.42
CA GLY A 161 -0.11 -1.81 -20.06
C GLY A 161 0.91 -2.83 -19.57
N ILE A 162 1.92 -2.48 -18.76
CA ILE A 162 2.99 -3.38 -18.25
C ILE A 162 2.50 -4.34 -17.12
N ALA A 163 1.18 -4.56 -17.07
CA ALA A 163 0.50 -5.32 -16.02
C ALA A 163 -0.53 -6.32 -16.59
N LYS A 164 -0.57 -6.53 -17.92
CA LYS A 164 -1.45 -7.52 -18.51
C LYS A 164 -0.87 -8.92 -18.35
N ALA A 165 0.40 -9.08 -18.67
CA ALA A 165 1.01 -10.38 -18.86
C ALA A 165 1.50 -11.07 -17.57
N ALA A 166 1.17 -10.51 -16.40
CA ALA A 166 1.31 -11.16 -15.10
C ALA A 166 0.01 -11.83 -14.59
N ARG A 167 -1.11 -11.74 -15.35
CA ARG A 167 -2.44 -12.18 -14.86
C ARG A 167 -3.29 -13.00 -15.84
N ASP A 168 -2.93 -13.08 -17.12
CA ASP A 168 -3.75 -13.78 -18.13
C ASP A 168 -3.68 -15.33 -18.01
N GLU A 169 -2.75 -15.87 -17.22
CA GLU A 169 -2.72 -17.27 -16.74
C GLU A 169 -2.39 -17.26 -15.22
N ASP A 170 -3.02 -18.14 -14.44
CA ASP A 170 -2.94 -18.23 -12.96
C ASP A 170 -3.20 -16.93 -12.17
N LEU A 171 -4.48 -16.56 -12.07
CA LEU A 171 -5.05 -15.71 -11.01
C LEU A 171 -5.03 -16.39 -9.62
N THR A 172 -3.88 -16.96 -9.23
CA THR A 172 -3.60 -17.37 -7.86
C THR A 172 -3.02 -16.18 -7.07
N LEU A 173 -3.29 -16.12 -5.76
CA LEU A 173 -2.82 -15.00 -4.91
C LEU A 173 -1.29 -14.82 -4.90
N SER A 174 -0.55 -15.83 -5.35
CA SER A 174 0.90 -15.83 -5.61
C SER A 174 1.39 -14.69 -6.50
N GLY A 175 0.57 -14.20 -7.43
CA GLY A 175 0.99 -13.24 -8.47
C GLY A 175 0.88 -11.75 -8.11
N VAL A 176 0.28 -11.40 -6.97
CA VAL A 176 0.04 -9.99 -6.60
C VAL A 176 1.20 -9.44 -5.79
N THR A 177 1.94 -8.47 -6.34
CA THR A 177 3.00 -7.76 -5.60
C THR A 177 2.38 -6.84 -4.52
N LEU A 178 2.31 -7.32 -3.27
CA LEU A 178 2.09 -6.61 -1.99
C LEU A 178 1.48 -5.18 -2.11
N GLY A 179 2.30 -4.16 -2.38
CA GLY A 179 1.86 -2.76 -2.50
C GLY A 179 0.83 -2.43 -3.60
N THR A 180 0.51 -3.37 -4.49
CA THR A 180 -0.47 -3.21 -5.57
C THR A 180 -1.90 -3.56 -5.14
N ALA A 181 -2.07 -4.44 -4.13
CA ALA A 181 -3.38 -4.90 -3.68
C ALA A 181 -4.31 -3.74 -3.24
N ARG A 182 -3.71 -2.69 -2.67
CA ARG A 182 -4.34 -1.46 -2.17
C ARG A 182 -5.16 -0.66 -3.19
N TYR A 183 -4.98 -0.91 -4.49
CA TYR A 183 -5.61 -0.12 -5.57
C TYR A 183 -6.40 -0.98 -6.55
N LEU A 184 -6.53 -2.29 -6.31
CA LEU A 184 -7.22 -3.20 -7.23
C LEU A 184 -8.72 -2.95 -7.29
N ALA A 185 -9.27 -2.92 -8.49
CA ALA A 185 -10.72 -2.90 -8.69
C ALA A 185 -11.35 -4.27 -8.34
N PRO A 186 -12.61 -4.32 -7.86
CA PRO A 186 -13.30 -5.55 -7.47
C PRO A 186 -13.22 -6.66 -8.52
N GLU A 187 -13.46 -6.32 -9.79
CA GLU A 187 -13.41 -7.24 -10.92
C GLU A 187 -12.01 -7.84 -11.14
N GLN A 188 -10.94 -7.13 -10.79
CA GLN A 188 -9.57 -7.64 -10.87
C GLN A 188 -9.25 -8.62 -9.74
N VAL A 189 -9.88 -8.47 -8.57
CA VAL A 189 -9.76 -9.39 -7.43
C VAL A 189 -10.58 -10.66 -7.67
N GLU A 190 -11.79 -10.52 -8.22
CA GLU A 190 -12.70 -11.62 -8.50
C GLU A 190 -12.35 -12.40 -9.79
N GLY A 191 -11.33 -11.99 -10.55
CA GLY A 191 -10.95 -12.61 -11.82
C GLY A 191 -11.99 -12.45 -12.93
N LYS A 192 -12.87 -11.44 -12.83
CA LYS A 192 -13.89 -11.13 -13.83
C LYS A 192 -13.28 -10.41 -15.03
N PRO A 193 -13.98 -10.35 -16.20
CA PRO A 193 -13.53 -9.57 -17.34
C PRO A 193 -13.26 -8.10 -16.97
N VAL A 194 -12.03 -7.63 -17.22
CA VAL A 194 -11.56 -6.30 -16.83
C VAL A 194 -11.60 -5.36 -18.03
N ASP A 195 -12.45 -4.32 -17.96
CA ASP A 195 -12.46 -3.19 -18.90
C ASP A 195 -11.85 -1.92 -18.27
N ARG A 196 -11.81 -0.83 -19.06
CA ARG A 196 -11.23 0.47 -18.70
C ARG A 196 -11.71 1.08 -17.37
N ARG A 197 -12.86 0.64 -16.86
CA ARG A 197 -13.49 1.14 -15.62
C ARG A 197 -12.80 0.61 -14.36
N CYS A 198 -11.85 -0.33 -14.46
CA CYS A 198 -10.95 -0.65 -13.35
C CYS A 198 -10.03 0.54 -13.03
N ASP A 199 -9.46 1.19 -14.04
CA ASP A 199 -8.57 2.35 -13.87
C ASP A 199 -9.30 3.54 -13.22
N ILE A 200 -10.61 3.67 -13.46
CA ILE A 200 -11.49 4.67 -12.84
C ILE A 200 -11.68 4.37 -11.35
N TYR A 201 -11.85 3.11 -10.96
CA TYR A 201 -11.92 2.71 -9.55
C TYR A 201 -10.58 2.93 -8.84
N SER A 202 -9.48 2.49 -9.46
CA SER A 202 -8.13 2.67 -8.92
C SER A 202 -7.76 4.15 -8.79
N LEU A 203 -8.16 5.00 -9.74
CA LEU A 203 -8.06 6.46 -9.58
C LEU A 203 -8.98 6.98 -8.46
N GLY A 204 -10.19 6.44 -8.28
CA GLY A 204 -11.04 6.72 -7.12
C GLY A 204 -10.34 6.45 -5.77
N VAL A 205 -9.59 5.35 -5.68
CA VAL A 205 -8.74 5.03 -4.52
C VAL A 205 -7.64 6.08 -4.33
N VAL A 206 -6.95 6.48 -5.41
CA VAL A 206 -5.90 7.52 -5.35
C VAL A 206 -6.46 8.88 -4.96
N ILE A 207 -7.63 9.29 -5.47
CA ILE A 207 -8.26 10.57 -5.06
C ILE A 207 -8.66 10.52 -3.59
N PHE A 208 -9.20 9.40 -3.12
CA PHE A 208 -9.50 9.19 -1.71
C PHE A 208 -8.23 9.33 -0.85
N GLU A 209 -7.14 8.68 -1.25
CA GLU A 209 -5.87 8.72 -0.51
C GLU A 209 -5.24 10.12 -0.52
N MET A 210 -5.27 10.84 -1.65
CA MET A 210 -4.87 12.25 -1.70
C MET A 210 -5.67 13.11 -0.73
N LEU A 211 -6.99 12.92 -0.63
CA LEU A 211 -7.85 13.72 0.26
C LEU A 211 -7.73 13.32 1.74
N CYS A 212 -7.50 12.04 2.05
CA CYS A 212 -7.59 11.48 3.40
C CYS A 212 -6.23 11.14 4.04
N GLY A 213 -5.14 11.17 3.28
CA GLY A 213 -3.80 10.72 3.72
C GLY A 213 -3.68 9.20 3.93
N ARG A 214 -4.69 8.42 3.50
CA ARG A 214 -4.76 6.95 3.62
C ARG A 214 -5.78 6.38 2.63
N THR A 215 -5.60 5.13 2.21
CA THR A 215 -6.56 4.39 1.38
C THR A 215 -7.92 4.18 2.07
N PRO A 216 -9.02 3.96 1.31
CA PRO A 216 -10.36 3.73 1.87
C PRO A 216 -10.47 2.39 2.60
N PHE A 217 -9.58 1.45 2.29
CA PHE A 217 -9.44 0.16 2.97
C PHE A 217 -8.01 -0.04 3.45
N ASP A 218 -7.87 -0.75 4.55
CA ASP A 218 -6.61 -1.19 5.16
C ASP A 218 -6.87 -2.53 5.89
N ALA A 219 -5.89 -3.43 5.94
CA ALA A 219 -6.02 -4.73 6.61
C ALA A 219 -4.66 -5.44 6.80
N ASP A 220 -4.58 -6.29 7.82
CA ASP A 220 -3.36 -7.02 8.22
C ASP A 220 -2.84 -8.04 7.17
N THR A 221 -3.60 -8.31 6.11
CA THR A 221 -3.22 -9.21 5.00
C THR A 221 -3.79 -8.74 3.67
N ASP A 222 -3.05 -8.97 2.58
CA ASP A 222 -3.49 -8.64 1.21
C ASP A 222 -4.80 -9.33 0.83
N LEU A 223 -5.03 -10.56 1.28
CA LEU A 223 -6.29 -11.28 1.06
C LEU A 223 -7.46 -10.57 1.75
N ALA A 224 -7.31 -10.13 3.00
CA ALA A 224 -8.35 -9.38 3.71
C ALA A 224 -8.58 -7.99 3.09
N LEU A 225 -7.52 -7.35 2.58
CA LEU A 225 -7.62 -6.07 1.87
C LEU A 225 -8.37 -6.22 0.53
N ALA A 226 -8.01 -7.23 -0.27
CA ALA A 226 -8.69 -7.56 -1.51
C ALA A 226 -10.18 -7.92 -1.28
N VAL A 227 -10.48 -8.66 -0.21
CA VAL A 227 -11.87 -8.93 0.24
C VAL A 227 -12.61 -7.63 0.60
N LYS A 228 -11.95 -6.63 1.22
CA LYS A 228 -12.56 -5.31 1.45
C LYS A 228 -12.82 -4.54 0.16
N HIS A 229 -11.91 -4.57 -0.81
CA HIS A 229 -12.14 -3.97 -2.13
C HIS A 229 -13.40 -4.50 -2.80
N VAL A 230 -13.65 -5.82 -2.74
CA VAL A 230 -14.88 -6.43 -3.28
C VAL A 230 -16.12 -6.11 -2.43
N TRP A 231 -16.09 -6.34 -1.11
CA TRP A 231 -17.31 -6.45 -0.30
C TRP A 231 -17.56 -5.34 0.73
N ALA A 232 -16.56 -4.56 1.14
CA ALA A 232 -16.73 -3.53 2.18
C ALA A 232 -17.01 -2.17 1.55
N GLU A 233 -18.06 -1.46 1.96
CA GLU A 233 -18.31 -0.12 1.42
C GLU A 233 -17.22 0.88 1.85
N PRO A 234 -16.76 1.78 0.96
CA PRO A 234 -15.77 2.78 1.30
C PRO A 234 -16.35 3.79 2.31
N PRO A 235 -15.58 4.21 3.33
CA PRO A 235 -16.00 5.29 4.21
C PRO A 235 -16.15 6.61 3.41
N ALA A 236 -17.05 7.47 3.85
CA ALA A 236 -17.25 8.79 3.25
C ALA A 236 -16.09 9.74 3.62
N PRO A 237 -15.33 10.33 2.68
CA PRO A 237 -14.18 11.20 2.95
C PRO A 237 -14.43 12.28 4.01
N THR A 238 -15.62 12.89 4.05
CA THR A 238 -15.99 13.91 5.04
C THR A 238 -16.00 13.42 6.49
N THR A 239 -16.13 12.11 6.71
CA THR A 239 -16.04 11.50 8.06
C THR A 239 -14.60 11.38 8.57
N ILE A 240 -13.61 11.59 7.69
CA ILE A 240 -12.17 11.54 8.01
C ILE A 240 -11.59 12.95 7.98
N VAL A 241 -11.94 13.75 6.96
CA VAL A 241 -11.49 15.13 6.80
C VAL A 241 -12.71 16.05 6.63
N PRO A 242 -13.24 16.60 7.75
CA PRO A 242 -14.30 17.59 7.70
C PRO A 242 -13.89 18.81 6.87
N GLY A 243 -14.79 19.29 6.01
CA GLY A 243 -14.53 20.41 5.10
C GLY A 243 -14.31 20.02 3.64
N ILE A 244 -14.13 18.72 3.33
CA ILE A 244 -14.25 18.23 1.94
C ILE A 244 -15.65 18.57 1.40
N PRO A 245 -15.78 19.16 0.19
CA PRO A 245 -17.09 19.42 -0.40
C PRO A 245 -17.86 18.13 -0.70
N LEU A 246 -19.16 18.10 -0.36
CA LEU A 246 -20.03 16.94 -0.59
C LEU A 246 -20.10 16.48 -2.05
N TRP A 247 -19.91 17.40 -3.02
CA TRP A 247 -19.85 17.04 -4.44
C TRP A 247 -18.61 16.19 -4.76
N LEU A 248 -17.46 16.50 -4.14
CA LEU A 248 -16.20 15.79 -4.37
C LEU A 248 -16.22 14.41 -3.70
N GLU A 249 -16.82 14.33 -2.51
CA GLU A 249 -17.17 13.06 -1.87
C GLU A 249 -18.06 12.19 -2.77
N ALA A 250 -19.12 12.75 -3.36
CA ALA A 250 -20.00 12.01 -4.27
C ALA A 250 -19.26 11.51 -5.53
N VAL A 251 -18.34 12.30 -6.09
CA VAL A 251 -17.47 11.88 -7.22
C VAL A 251 -16.57 10.72 -6.82
N VAL A 252 -15.91 10.79 -5.65
CA VAL A 252 -15.01 9.73 -5.13
C VAL A 252 -15.78 8.45 -4.84
N LEU A 253 -16.91 8.53 -4.12
CA LEU A 253 -17.73 7.37 -3.79
C LEU A 253 -18.32 6.70 -5.05
N ARG A 254 -18.69 7.47 -6.07
CA ARG A 254 -19.12 6.91 -7.37
C ARG A 254 -17.97 6.24 -8.13
N ALA A 255 -16.77 6.78 -8.10
CA ALA A 255 -15.61 6.12 -8.70
C ALA A 255 -15.30 4.77 -7.98
N LEU A 256 -15.47 4.73 -6.66
CA LEU A 256 -15.29 3.55 -5.81
C LEU A 256 -16.47 2.55 -5.80
N ALA A 257 -17.51 2.76 -6.62
CA ALA A 257 -18.67 1.88 -6.67
C ALA A 257 -18.29 0.44 -7.07
N LYS A 258 -18.91 -0.56 -6.44
CA LYS A 258 -18.52 -1.97 -6.59
C LYS A 258 -18.74 -2.49 -8.01
N SER A 259 -19.93 -2.30 -8.57
CA SER A 259 -20.19 -2.61 -9.98
C SER A 259 -19.46 -1.62 -10.90
N PRO A 260 -18.77 -2.07 -11.96
CA PRO A 260 -18.28 -1.19 -13.01
C PRO A 260 -19.38 -0.36 -13.70
N ASP A 261 -20.64 -0.83 -13.70
CA ASP A 261 -21.76 -0.14 -14.34
C ASP A 261 -22.26 1.09 -13.56
N ASP A 262 -22.03 1.14 -12.24
CA ASP A 262 -22.42 2.28 -11.38
C ASP A 262 -21.38 3.44 -11.41
N ARG A 263 -20.17 3.16 -11.89
CA ARG A 263 -19.05 4.11 -11.97
C ARG A 263 -19.24 5.15 -13.10
N TYR A 264 -18.17 5.84 -13.45
CA TYR A 264 -18.12 6.68 -14.65
C TYR A 264 -17.92 5.82 -15.91
N PRO A 265 -18.65 6.05 -17.03
CA PRO A 265 -18.51 5.26 -18.25
C PRO A 265 -17.15 5.43 -18.96
N THR A 266 -16.53 6.61 -18.83
CA THR A 266 -15.21 6.97 -19.35
C THR A 266 -14.40 7.72 -18.30
N ALA A 267 -13.07 7.79 -18.47
CA ALA A 267 -12.23 8.64 -17.63
C ALA A 267 -12.45 10.13 -17.96
N ALA A 268 -12.85 10.48 -19.19
CA ALA A 268 -13.31 11.83 -19.53
C ALA A 268 -14.55 12.28 -18.73
N ASP A 269 -15.50 11.39 -18.43
CA ASP A 269 -16.68 11.73 -17.62
C ASP A 269 -16.28 12.08 -16.18
N LEU A 270 -15.35 11.30 -15.60
CA LEU A 270 -14.76 11.61 -14.28
C LEU A 270 -14.01 12.95 -14.31
N ALA A 271 -13.15 13.16 -15.32
CA ALA A 271 -12.41 14.42 -15.49
C ALA A 271 -13.34 15.63 -15.70
N LYS A 272 -14.52 15.42 -16.30
CA LYS A 272 -15.54 16.44 -16.50
C LYS A 272 -16.22 16.81 -15.19
N GLU A 273 -16.69 15.85 -14.39
CA GLU A 273 -17.35 16.17 -13.12
C GLU A 273 -16.38 16.77 -12.09
N LEU A 274 -15.10 16.36 -12.11
CA LEU A 274 -14.05 17.02 -11.33
C LEU A 274 -13.90 18.51 -11.71
N ARG A 275 -13.77 18.82 -13.01
CA ARG A 275 -13.70 20.21 -13.54
C ARG A 275 -14.97 21.01 -13.25
N ASN A 276 -16.15 20.39 -13.31
CA ASN A 276 -17.42 21.06 -12.98
C ASN A 276 -17.44 21.57 -11.52
N GLY A 277 -16.74 20.90 -10.60
CA GLY A 277 -16.64 21.27 -9.19
C GLY A 277 -15.51 22.23 -8.84
N GLU A 278 -14.48 22.39 -9.70
CA GLU A 278 -13.34 23.30 -9.46
C GLU A 278 -13.75 24.75 -9.09
N PRO A 279 -14.76 25.40 -9.71
CA PRO A 279 -15.20 26.74 -9.32
C PRO A 279 -15.68 26.85 -7.86
N ALA A 280 -16.22 25.78 -7.28
CA ALA A 280 -16.61 25.74 -5.87
C ALA A 280 -15.39 25.66 -4.93
N LEU A 281 -14.23 25.22 -5.42
CA LEU A 281 -12.97 25.19 -4.66
C LEU A 281 -12.30 26.58 -4.63
N SER A 282 -12.42 27.39 -5.69
CA SER A 282 -11.91 28.76 -5.71
C SER A 282 -12.49 29.65 -4.60
N GLY A 283 -13.74 29.39 -4.19
CA GLY A 283 -14.36 30.04 -3.03
C GLY A 283 -13.69 29.68 -1.69
N LEU A 284 -13.14 28.46 -1.57
CA LEU A 284 -12.44 27.99 -0.37
C LEU A 284 -11.00 28.52 -0.31
N ILE A 285 -10.30 28.58 -1.45
CA ILE A 285 -8.94 29.13 -1.55
C ILE A 285 -8.86 30.58 -1.04
N THR A 286 -9.97 31.34 -1.11
CA THR A 286 -10.03 32.72 -0.59
C THR A 286 -9.90 32.80 0.94
N ALA A 287 -10.16 31.71 1.67
CA ALA A 287 -9.93 31.60 3.12
C ALA A 287 -8.49 31.18 3.46
N GLU A 288 -7.76 30.54 2.54
CA GLU A 288 -6.42 29.98 2.77
C GLU A 288 -5.33 30.82 2.07
N ARG A 289 -4.86 31.88 2.74
CA ARG A 289 -3.53 32.43 2.42
C ARG A 289 -2.44 31.55 3.06
N PRO A 290 -1.26 31.38 2.43
CA PRO A 290 -0.31 30.33 2.81
C PRO A 290 0.25 30.46 4.23
N ALA A 291 0.44 29.33 4.91
CA ALA A 291 1.14 29.22 6.21
C ALA A 291 2.68 29.37 6.10
N GLU A 292 3.16 30.03 5.05
CA GLU A 292 4.56 30.01 4.57
C GLU A 292 5.52 30.85 5.43
N THR A 293 5.00 31.62 6.39
CA THR A 293 5.82 32.53 7.24
C THR A 293 6.18 31.96 8.62
N ALA A 294 5.75 30.74 8.97
CA ALA A 294 5.97 30.16 10.29
C ALA A 294 7.41 29.64 10.51
N TYR A 295 8.02 29.02 9.50
CA TYR A 295 9.25 28.24 9.66
C TYR A 295 10.53 29.06 9.91
N GLN A 296 10.57 30.35 9.55
CA GLN A 296 11.79 31.18 9.70
C GLN A 296 12.05 31.73 11.12
N ARG A 297 11.19 31.46 12.13
CA ARG A 297 11.36 32.03 13.49
C ARG A 297 11.98 31.11 14.54
N LEU A 298 12.21 29.83 14.24
CA LEU A 298 12.71 28.84 15.23
C LEU A 298 14.19 28.44 15.08
N SER A 299 14.97 29.17 14.28
CA SER A 299 16.40 28.85 14.03
C SER A 299 17.33 30.06 14.06
N ARG A 300 17.46 30.72 15.22
CA ARG A 300 18.64 31.56 15.55
C ARG A 300 19.04 31.33 17.02
N PRO A 301 20.27 30.88 17.32
CA PRO A 301 20.76 30.85 18.70
C PRO A 301 20.98 32.28 19.21
N ALA A 302 20.53 32.56 20.43
CA ALA A 302 20.68 33.88 21.04
C ALA A 302 22.13 34.14 21.45
N ARG A 303 22.78 35.14 20.85
CA ARG A 303 23.97 35.78 21.44
C ARG A 303 23.51 36.98 22.26
N ALA A 304 23.81 36.95 23.55
CA ALA A 304 23.53 38.06 24.46
C ALA A 304 24.57 39.18 24.31
N SER A 305 24.08 40.42 24.26
CA SER A 305 24.79 41.63 24.66
C SER A 305 23.75 42.59 25.22
N ALA A 306 23.95 43.08 26.45
CA ALA A 306 23.00 43.96 27.13
C ALA A 306 23.59 45.35 27.35
N THR A 307 22.80 46.40 27.11
CA THR A 307 23.07 47.75 27.61
C THR A 307 21.78 48.47 28.01
N VAL A 308 21.56 48.56 29.32
CA VAL A 308 21.07 49.72 30.10
C VAL A 308 20.03 50.66 29.45
N THR A 309 18.77 50.46 29.85
CA THR A 309 17.89 51.42 30.57
C THR A 309 18.08 52.94 30.38
N LEU A 310 17.00 53.66 30.02
CA LEU A 310 16.51 54.82 30.80
C LEU A 310 15.02 55.14 30.52
N ASN A 311 14.44 56.07 31.30
CA ASN A 311 13.02 56.09 31.69
C ASN A 311 12.40 57.51 31.61
N ARG A 312 11.06 57.60 31.76
CA ARG A 312 10.18 58.76 32.10
C ARG A 312 9.36 59.47 30.98
N PRO A 313 8.22 60.15 31.34
CA PRO A 313 7.05 60.33 30.45
C PRO A 313 6.41 61.76 30.41
N GLY A 314 5.26 61.94 29.72
CA GLY A 314 4.23 62.94 30.11
C GLY A 314 3.33 63.58 29.03
N TRP A 315 1.99 63.43 29.19
CA TRP A 315 0.80 64.23 28.78
C TRP A 315 0.66 64.96 27.39
N PRO A 316 -0.59 65.15 26.86
CA PRO A 316 -0.97 66.03 25.74
C PRO A 316 -1.58 67.38 26.24
N PRO A 317 -2.13 68.29 25.38
CA PRO A 317 -3.61 68.31 25.17
C PRO A 317 -4.18 69.02 23.90
N SER A 318 -5.48 68.79 23.58
CA SER A 318 -6.48 69.78 23.03
C SER A 318 -6.25 70.43 21.62
N GLU A 319 -7.22 71.05 20.89
CA GLU A 319 -8.69 71.09 20.87
C GLU A 319 -9.24 71.72 19.54
N ARG A 320 -10.56 71.66 19.30
CA ARG A 320 -11.38 72.37 18.26
C ARG A 320 -11.09 71.98 16.79
N GLY A 321 -12.04 72.03 15.84
CA GLY A 321 -13.49 72.32 15.80
C GLY A 321 -13.90 72.56 14.33
N GLY A 322 -15.16 72.48 13.85
CA GLY A 322 -16.46 72.09 14.41
C GLY A 322 -17.55 72.09 13.30
N SER A 323 -18.76 71.58 13.56
CA SER A 323 -19.89 71.57 12.60
C SER A 323 -20.72 72.88 12.67
N PRO A 324 -21.66 73.15 11.73
CA PRO A 324 -23.06 72.68 11.93
C PRO A 324 -23.91 72.41 10.66
N GLY A 325 -25.07 71.78 10.85
CA GLY A 325 -26.23 71.79 9.91
C GLY A 325 -26.42 70.54 9.02
N ASP A 326 -27.65 70.05 8.75
CA ASP A 326 -28.92 70.41 9.39
C ASP A 326 -30.04 69.32 9.25
N HIS A 327 -31.25 69.62 9.76
CA HIS A 327 -32.51 68.85 9.87
C HIS A 327 -32.88 67.83 8.73
N GLY A 328 -33.71 66.79 8.94
CA GLY A 328 -34.39 66.28 10.16
C GLY A 328 -35.70 65.46 9.86
N ARG A 329 -36.41 65.04 10.93
CA ARG A 329 -37.78 64.44 11.03
C ARG A 329 -38.04 62.94 10.72
N SER A 330 -38.64 62.28 11.72
CA SER A 330 -39.54 61.10 11.67
C SER A 330 -41.03 61.59 11.78
N PRO A 331 -42.09 60.82 12.17
CA PRO A 331 -42.30 59.35 12.30
C PRO A 331 -43.68 58.81 11.79
N SER A 332 -43.86 57.46 11.81
CA SER A 332 -45.16 56.74 12.03
C SER A 332 -46.28 56.88 10.94
N ASP A 333 -47.35 56.06 10.84
CA ASP A 333 -48.03 55.19 11.84
C ASP A 333 -49.03 54.16 11.19
N ARG A 334 -49.51 53.17 11.97
CA ARG A 334 -50.76 52.32 11.83
C ARG A 334 -51.07 51.55 10.52
N ARG A 335 -51.88 50.47 10.45
CA ARG A 335 -52.37 49.33 11.28
C ARG A 335 -53.64 48.75 10.57
N HIS A 336 -53.92 47.44 10.76
CA HIS A 336 -55.21 46.69 10.63
C HIS A 336 -55.37 45.67 9.46
N GLY A 337 -56.05 44.55 9.78
CA GLY A 337 -56.76 43.61 8.88
C GLY A 337 -58.20 43.44 9.40
N PRO A 338 -58.86 42.24 9.43
CA PRO A 338 -58.65 40.97 8.69
C PRO A 338 -59.98 40.37 8.12
N SER A 339 -59.95 39.10 7.64
CA SER A 339 -61.13 38.19 7.45
C SER A 339 -62.12 38.54 6.29
N ASP A 340 -63.08 37.71 5.82
CA ASP A 340 -63.48 36.32 6.16
C ASP A 340 -64.29 35.59 5.02
N ARG A 341 -64.42 34.24 5.11
CA ARG A 341 -65.58 33.34 4.76
C ARG A 341 -66.16 33.05 3.34
N LEU A 342 -66.21 31.73 3.03
CA LEU A 342 -67.38 30.86 2.66
C LEU A 342 -68.12 31.05 1.29
N GLN A 343 -68.92 30.11 0.73
CA GLN A 343 -69.39 28.76 1.18
C GLN A 343 -69.70 27.75 0.03
N ASP A 344 -69.78 26.45 0.38
CA ASP A 344 -70.33 25.28 -0.37
C ASP A 344 -71.87 25.14 -0.13
N PRO A 345 -72.70 24.41 -0.94
CA PRO A 345 -73.06 23.00 -0.58
C PRO A 345 -73.59 22.02 -1.67
N SER A 346 -73.41 20.70 -1.42
CA SER A 346 -74.35 19.55 -1.69
C SER A 346 -74.56 19.03 -3.14
N ALA A 347 -74.96 17.76 -3.47
CA ALA A 347 -75.02 16.40 -2.84
C ALA A 347 -75.43 15.36 -3.97
N ARG A 348 -75.63 14.02 -3.86
CA ARG A 348 -75.65 12.95 -2.81
C ARG A 348 -75.50 11.51 -3.44
N ASP A 349 -75.55 10.46 -2.61
CA ASP A 349 -75.95 9.02 -2.81
C ASP A 349 -76.00 8.35 -4.21
N SER A 350 -75.56 7.10 -4.44
CA SER A 350 -75.92 5.85 -3.71
C SER A 350 -74.91 4.68 -3.89
N GLY A 351 -74.98 3.61 -3.06
CA GLY A 351 -74.23 2.33 -3.23
C GLY A 351 -75.09 1.17 -3.81
N PRO A 352 -74.78 -0.15 -3.60
CA PRO A 352 -73.73 -0.75 -2.73
C PRO A 352 -72.99 -2.04 -3.24
N SER A 353 -72.00 -2.51 -2.45
CA SER A 353 -71.39 -3.87 -2.45
C SER A 353 -70.43 -4.22 -3.63
N GLN A 354 -69.51 -5.21 -3.55
CA GLN A 354 -69.29 -6.30 -2.56
C GLN A 354 -67.78 -6.57 -2.27
N ARG A 355 -67.47 -7.61 -1.47
CA ARG A 355 -66.16 -7.88 -0.81
C ARG A 355 -65.07 -8.42 -1.76
N GLN A 356 -63.78 -8.07 -1.49
CA GLN A 356 -62.77 -9.03 -0.96
C GLN A 356 -61.48 -8.32 -0.47
N ARG A 357 -60.61 -9.04 0.25
CA ARG A 357 -59.35 -8.55 0.87
C ARG A 357 -58.12 -9.10 0.15
N GLY A 358 -57.02 -8.34 0.06
CA GLY A 358 -55.79 -8.82 -0.59
C GLY A 358 -54.54 -7.96 -0.43
N ALA A 359 -54.21 -7.46 0.77
CA ALA A 359 -52.98 -6.70 0.99
C ALA A 359 -51.74 -7.64 0.94
N ASN A 360 -50.93 -7.53 -0.12
CA ASN A 360 -49.84 -8.47 -0.40
C ASN A 360 -48.59 -8.16 0.44
N ARG A 361 -48.41 -8.86 1.58
CA ARG A 361 -47.17 -8.88 2.36
C ARG A 361 -46.31 -10.09 1.97
N PRO A 362 -45.01 -9.93 1.67
CA PRO A 362 -44.13 -11.06 1.41
C PRO A 362 -44.00 -11.96 2.65
N ASN A 363 -44.05 -13.27 2.43
CA ASN A 363 -44.38 -14.25 3.48
C ASN A 363 -43.12 -14.87 4.13
N THR A 364 -42.68 -14.30 5.25
CA THR A 364 -41.44 -14.64 5.98
C THR A 364 -41.52 -15.95 6.79
N ARG A 365 -42.14 -17.01 6.25
CA ARG A 365 -42.31 -18.32 6.93
C ARG A 365 -41.82 -19.56 6.17
N ARG A 366 -40.89 -19.41 5.21
CA ARG A 366 -40.21 -20.56 4.57
C ARG A 366 -38.69 -20.66 4.80
N LEU A 367 -38.05 -19.69 5.47
CA LEU A 367 -36.59 -19.70 5.72
C LEU A 367 -36.18 -20.36 7.06
N VAL A 368 -37.10 -20.50 8.02
CA VAL A 368 -36.81 -21.11 9.33
C VAL A 368 -36.20 -22.53 9.24
N PRO A 369 -36.73 -23.49 8.45
CA PRO A 369 -36.14 -24.83 8.39
C PRO A 369 -34.77 -24.85 7.71
N ALA A 370 -34.48 -23.93 6.77
CA ALA A 370 -33.19 -23.86 6.09
C ALA A 370 -32.08 -23.37 7.04
N VAL A 371 -32.34 -22.31 7.81
CA VAL A 371 -31.40 -21.80 8.83
C VAL A 371 -31.21 -22.84 9.95
N ALA A 372 -32.30 -23.49 10.39
CA ALA A 372 -32.21 -24.56 11.39
C ALA A 372 -31.36 -25.75 10.91
N ALA A 373 -31.47 -26.15 9.64
CA ALA A 373 -30.63 -27.21 9.06
C ALA A 373 -29.14 -26.82 9.01
N VAL A 374 -28.82 -25.59 8.60
CA VAL A 374 -27.42 -25.10 8.58
C VAL A 374 -26.83 -25.03 9.99
N VAL A 375 -27.59 -24.53 10.97
CA VAL A 375 -27.16 -24.49 12.39
C VAL A 375 -27.00 -25.91 12.95
N LEU A 376 -27.88 -26.84 12.61
CA LEU A 376 -27.76 -28.25 13.03
C LEU A 376 -26.51 -28.91 12.42
N VAL A 377 -26.23 -28.69 11.14
CA VAL A 377 -25.01 -29.21 10.48
C VAL A 377 -23.76 -28.58 11.10
N ALA A 378 -23.75 -27.28 11.37
CA ALA A 378 -22.64 -26.62 12.06
C ALA A 378 -22.43 -27.17 13.48
N ALA A 379 -23.50 -27.42 14.24
CA ALA A 379 -23.44 -28.03 15.57
C ALA A 379 -22.94 -29.49 15.52
N ILE A 380 -23.35 -30.28 14.53
CA ILE A 380 -22.85 -31.64 14.31
C ILE A 380 -21.36 -31.62 13.94
N ILE A 381 -20.92 -30.72 13.05
CA ILE A 381 -19.49 -30.56 12.72
C ILE A 381 -18.69 -30.15 13.96
N ALA A 382 -19.18 -29.19 14.75
CA ALA A 382 -18.54 -28.78 16.00
C ALA A 382 -18.46 -29.94 17.02
N ALA A 383 -19.51 -30.74 17.16
CA ALA A 383 -19.53 -31.92 18.04
C ALA A 383 -18.58 -33.02 17.54
N VAL A 384 -18.51 -33.28 16.24
CA VAL A 384 -17.55 -34.23 15.63
C VAL A 384 -16.12 -33.74 15.81
N VAL A 385 -15.84 -32.46 15.59
CA VAL A 385 -14.52 -31.86 15.88
C VAL A 385 -14.18 -32.00 17.36
N LEU A 386 -15.13 -31.73 18.27
CA LEU A 386 -14.93 -31.89 19.71
C LEU A 386 -14.61 -33.34 20.08
N VAL A 387 -15.35 -34.33 19.56
CA VAL A 387 -15.10 -35.76 19.80
C VAL A 387 -13.77 -36.23 19.21
N LEU A 388 -13.37 -35.72 18.04
CA LEU A 388 -12.08 -36.03 17.42
C LEU A 388 -10.88 -35.40 18.15
N HIS A 389 -11.09 -34.32 18.90
CA HIS A 389 -10.04 -33.66 19.70
C HIS A 389 -10.08 -34.04 21.19
N ALA A 390 -11.19 -34.59 21.68
CA ALA A 390 -11.37 -35.10 23.04
C ALA A 390 -10.60 -36.42 23.24
N ARG A 391 -9.29 -36.32 23.46
CA ARG A 391 -8.50 -37.45 23.95
C ARG A 391 -9.06 -37.94 25.29
N PRO A 392 -9.22 -39.25 25.51
CA PRO A 392 -9.64 -39.78 26.81
C PRO A 392 -8.59 -39.43 27.86
N LEU A 393 -9.04 -38.91 29.01
CA LEU A 393 -8.19 -38.56 30.14
C LEU A 393 -7.79 -39.83 30.92
N THR A 394 -6.81 -40.56 30.39
CA THR A 394 -6.15 -41.65 31.13
C THR A 394 -5.38 -41.06 32.30
N ALA A 395 -5.80 -41.38 33.53
CA ALA A 395 -5.07 -40.97 34.73
C ALA A 395 -3.67 -41.63 34.75
N PRO A 396 -2.60 -40.91 35.14
CA PRO A 396 -1.26 -41.46 35.17
C PRO A 396 -1.09 -42.45 36.32
N ALA A 397 -0.75 -43.70 36.01
CA ALA A 397 -0.22 -44.64 36.99
C ALA A 397 1.22 -44.22 37.39
N PRO A 398 1.62 -44.36 38.66
CA PRO A 398 2.96 -43.99 39.09
C PRO A 398 4.00 -45.05 38.72
N GLY A 399 5.23 -44.61 38.39
CA GLY A 399 6.42 -45.47 38.42
C GLY A 399 6.83 -46.11 37.10
N ALA A 400 7.38 -45.30 36.19
CA ALA A 400 8.34 -45.78 35.19
C ALA A 400 9.44 -44.73 35.02
N SER A 401 10.65 -45.02 35.49
CA SER A 401 11.82 -44.16 35.29
C SER A 401 12.33 -44.27 33.86
N ALA A 402 11.63 -43.62 32.93
CA ALA A 402 12.12 -43.45 31.57
C ALA A 402 13.34 -42.53 31.59
N THR A 403 14.52 -43.10 31.33
CA THR A 403 15.76 -42.33 31.13
C THR A 403 15.52 -41.24 30.09
N ALA A 404 15.81 -39.98 30.43
CA ALA A 404 15.66 -38.89 29.48
C ALA A 404 16.49 -39.18 28.21
N PRO A 405 15.93 -38.98 27.00
CA PRO A 405 16.70 -39.18 25.77
C PRO A 405 17.91 -38.24 25.78
N ALA A 406 19.07 -38.77 25.42
CA ALA A 406 20.29 -37.98 25.35
C ALA A 406 20.13 -36.90 24.27
N VAL A 407 20.09 -35.64 24.69
CA VAL A 407 19.97 -34.48 23.80
C VAL A 407 21.26 -34.38 22.99
N SER A 408 21.21 -34.78 21.72
CA SER A 408 22.36 -34.69 20.82
C SER A 408 22.44 -33.29 20.22
N ASP A 409 23.54 -32.57 20.50
CA ASP A 409 23.85 -31.31 19.82
C ASP A 409 24.02 -31.54 18.32
N ILE A 410 23.37 -30.69 17.51
CA ILE A 410 23.37 -30.76 16.06
C ILE A 410 24.34 -29.72 15.51
N ARG A 411 25.36 -30.22 14.79
CA ARG A 411 26.38 -29.38 14.18
C ARG A 411 25.86 -28.64 12.95
N VAL A 412 25.82 -27.32 13.05
CA VAL A 412 25.78 -26.40 11.90
C VAL A 412 27.13 -26.44 11.18
N ILE A 413 27.11 -26.46 9.85
CA ILE A 413 28.29 -26.47 8.98
C ILE A 413 28.49 -25.17 8.20
N GLY A 414 27.45 -24.36 8.07
CA GLY A 414 27.43 -23.10 7.33
C GLY A 414 26.23 -22.26 7.72
N ALA A 415 26.29 -20.97 7.45
CA ALA A 415 25.11 -20.10 7.47
C ALA A 415 25.13 -19.14 6.27
N THR A 416 23.95 -18.79 5.78
CA THR A 416 23.74 -17.84 4.68
C THR A 416 22.72 -16.77 5.09
N ALA A 417 22.94 -15.52 4.69
CA ALA A 417 21.95 -14.46 4.89
C ALA A 417 20.67 -14.80 4.11
N PHE A 418 19.54 -14.42 4.67
CA PHE A 418 18.23 -14.66 4.08
C PHE A 418 17.40 -13.39 4.09
N ASP A 419 17.70 -12.53 3.12
CA ASP A 419 16.86 -11.42 2.72
C ASP A 419 16.39 -11.60 1.26
N PRO A 420 15.20 -12.19 1.02
CA PRO A 420 14.63 -12.34 -0.31
C PRO A 420 14.04 -11.03 -0.89
N MET A 421 14.08 -9.91 -0.16
CA MET A 421 13.39 -8.66 -0.49
C MET A 421 14.32 -7.45 -0.71
N GLY A 422 15.56 -7.47 -0.21
CA GLY A 422 16.63 -6.54 -0.58
C GLY A 422 17.62 -7.14 -1.58
N ASP A 423 18.92 -6.97 -1.35
CA ASP A 423 20.01 -7.43 -2.21
C ASP A 423 20.60 -8.79 -1.80
N GLY A 424 20.22 -9.30 -0.63
CA GLY A 424 20.65 -10.58 -0.09
C GLY A 424 21.91 -10.51 0.79
N MET A 425 22.41 -9.32 1.12
CA MET A 425 23.52 -9.12 2.05
C MET A 425 23.03 -8.57 3.39
N GLU A 426 23.37 -9.24 4.50
CA GLU A 426 23.10 -8.77 5.86
C GLU A 426 24.36 -9.12 6.70
N ASP A 427 25.36 -8.23 6.72
CA ASP A 427 26.68 -8.44 7.34
C ASP A 427 27.27 -9.86 7.12
N ASP A 428 27.27 -10.34 5.86
CA ASP A 428 27.58 -11.74 5.50
C ASP A 428 28.90 -12.29 6.08
N ALA A 429 29.91 -11.43 6.26
CA ALA A 429 31.19 -11.80 6.88
C ALA A 429 31.05 -12.30 8.33
N ASP A 430 29.98 -11.91 9.01
CA ASP A 430 29.68 -12.22 10.41
C ASP A 430 28.80 -13.46 10.59
N LEU A 431 28.20 -14.02 9.53
CA LEU A 431 27.30 -15.18 9.59
C LEU A 431 27.92 -16.40 10.29
N ALA A 432 29.25 -16.57 10.18
CA ALA A 432 29.98 -17.64 10.87
C ALA A 432 29.87 -17.56 12.41
N LYS A 433 29.66 -16.37 12.97
CA LYS A 433 29.53 -16.14 14.41
C LYS A 433 28.29 -16.82 15.00
N LEU A 434 27.24 -17.01 14.19
CA LEU A 434 26.02 -17.70 14.60
C LEU A 434 26.28 -19.14 15.11
N TYR A 435 27.39 -19.76 14.72
CA TYR A 435 27.72 -21.15 15.08
C TYR A 435 29.21 -21.35 15.47
N ASP A 436 29.93 -20.28 15.83
CA ASP A 436 31.33 -20.37 16.29
C ASP A 436 31.47 -20.94 17.73
N GLY A 437 30.37 -20.98 18.49
CA GLY A 437 30.29 -21.48 19.87
C GLY A 437 30.55 -20.43 20.95
N ASN A 438 30.68 -19.14 20.58
CA ASN A 438 30.99 -18.02 21.45
C ASN A 438 29.87 -16.96 21.44
N PRO A 439 28.91 -16.98 22.38
CA PRO A 439 27.80 -16.03 22.43
C PRO A 439 28.19 -14.56 22.74
N ALA A 440 29.48 -14.22 22.76
CA ALA A 440 30.01 -12.86 22.85
C ALA A 440 30.44 -12.28 21.49
N THR A 441 30.67 -13.12 20.47
CA THR A 441 30.59 -12.68 19.06
C THR A 441 29.12 -12.61 18.64
N SER A 442 28.80 -11.85 17.58
CA SER A 442 27.44 -11.80 17.04
C SER A 442 27.38 -11.38 15.58
N TRP A 443 26.42 -11.95 14.86
CA TRP A 443 25.91 -11.48 13.57
C TRP A 443 24.81 -10.44 13.80
N HIS A 444 24.65 -9.52 12.86
CA HIS A 444 23.70 -8.42 12.92
C HIS A 444 22.87 -8.35 11.65
N THR A 445 21.61 -7.92 11.78
CA THR A 445 20.88 -7.36 10.64
C THR A 445 21.44 -5.98 10.28
N ASP A 446 21.07 -5.50 9.10
CA ASP A 446 21.13 -4.08 8.75
C ASP A 446 20.36 -3.20 9.76
N GLN A 447 20.61 -1.89 9.77
CA GLN A 447 19.85 -0.93 10.60
C GLN A 447 18.69 -0.30 9.83
N TYR A 448 17.47 -0.49 10.36
CA TYR A 448 16.22 -0.15 9.68
C TYR A 448 15.55 1.13 10.17
N ALA A 449 14.72 1.73 9.30
CA ALA A 449 13.96 2.94 9.60
C ALA A 449 12.85 2.74 10.65
N THR A 450 12.16 1.59 10.62
CA THR A 450 11.11 1.20 11.58
C THR A 450 11.29 -0.26 12.05
N GLN A 451 10.54 -0.69 13.06
CA GLN A 451 10.62 -2.07 13.56
C GLN A 451 10.06 -3.12 12.57
N ASP A 452 9.17 -2.69 11.67
CA ASP A 452 8.52 -3.53 10.65
C ASP A 452 9.17 -3.32 9.28
N PHE A 453 10.50 -3.09 9.24
CA PHE A 453 11.30 -2.96 8.02
C PHE A 453 10.78 -1.87 7.04
N GLY A 454 10.20 -0.80 7.56
CA GLY A 454 9.56 0.27 6.77
C GLY A 454 8.30 -0.17 5.99
N HIS A 455 7.75 -1.35 6.29
CA HIS A 455 6.78 -2.09 5.48
C HIS A 455 7.27 -2.43 4.06
N LEU A 456 8.59 -2.38 3.82
CA LEU A 456 9.23 -2.69 2.54
C LEU A 456 9.66 -4.17 2.44
N LYS A 457 10.10 -4.77 3.56
CA LYS A 457 10.41 -6.20 3.68
C LYS A 457 9.40 -6.87 4.64
N GLN A 458 9.07 -8.15 4.42
CA GLN A 458 8.21 -8.96 5.33
C GLN A 458 9.00 -9.56 6.52
N GLY A 459 10.28 -9.21 6.63
CA GLY A 459 11.26 -9.81 7.50
C GLY A 459 12.63 -9.89 6.82
N VAL A 460 13.62 -10.33 7.58
CA VAL A 460 14.96 -10.75 7.13
C VAL A 460 15.43 -11.90 8.03
N GLY A 461 16.59 -12.50 7.77
CA GLY A 461 17.07 -13.57 8.64
C GLY A 461 18.32 -14.28 8.14
N PHE A 462 18.49 -15.51 8.59
CA PHE A 462 19.59 -16.39 8.20
C PHE A 462 19.14 -17.85 8.10
N VAL A 463 19.76 -18.58 7.18
CA VAL A 463 19.64 -20.04 7.06
C VAL A 463 20.85 -20.69 7.70
N LEU A 464 20.62 -21.64 8.60
CA LEU A 464 21.63 -22.56 9.14
C LEU A 464 21.64 -23.84 8.30
N GLU A 465 22.82 -24.27 7.87
CA GLU A 465 23.02 -25.49 7.08
C GLU A 465 23.62 -26.61 7.93
N LEU A 466 23.13 -27.84 7.75
CA LEU A 466 23.50 -29.02 8.53
C LEU A 466 24.22 -30.06 7.65
N SER A 467 25.10 -30.86 8.25
CA SER A 467 25.87 -31.89 7.52
C SER A 467 25.02 -32.98 6.86
N SER A 468 23.79 -33.17 7.32
CA SER A 468 22.85 -34.17 6.80
C SER A 468 21.42 -33.86 7.24
N GLY A 469 20.44 -34.46 6.53
CA GLY A 469 19.04 -34.41 6.92
C GLY A 469 18.79 -35.25 8.18
N GLN A 470 18.43 -34.59 9.28
CA GLN A 470 18.25 -35.22 10.59
C GLN A 470 17.05 -34.64 11.34
N ARG A 471 16.56 -35.36 12.34
CA ARG A 471 15.43 -34.94 13.19
C ARG A 471 15.86 -33.81 14.10
N LEU A 472 15.07 -32.75 14.18
CA LEU A 472 15.36 -31.55 14.98
C LEU A 472 14.37 -31.41 16.15
N GLY A 473 14.90 -31.45 17.36
CA GLY A 473 14.21 -31.19 18.61
C GLY A 473 14.05 -29.68 18.85
N HIS A 474 15.11 -28.98 19.25
CA HIS A 474 15.03 -27.55 19.59
C HIS A 474 16.03 -26.69 18.82
N LEU A 475 15.64 -25.43 18.56
CA LEU A 475 16.53 -24.33 18.18
C LEU A 475 16.67 -23.39 19.39
N THR A 476 17.90 -23.14 19.83
CA THR A 476 18.22 -22.20 20.91
C THR A 476 19.00 -21.02 20.35
N LEU A 477 18.48 -19.80 20.54
CA LEU A 477 19.12 -18.56 20.10
C LEU A 477 19.58 -17.75 21.31
N VAL A 478 20.75 -17.12 21.21
CA VAL A 478 21.27 -16.13 22.16
C VAL A 478 21.38 -14.78 21.45
N THR A 479 20.85 -13.72 22.05
CA THR A 479 20.75 -12.38 21.47
C THR A 479 21.01 -11.30 22.53
N SER A 480 21.73 -10.26 22.14
CA SER A 480 21.91 -9.03 22.95
C SER A 480 20.77 -8.02 22.72
N THR A 481 19.98 -8.19 21.65
CA THR A 481 18.82 -7.34 21.34
C THR A 481 17.55 -7.89 22.01
N PRO A 482 16.84 -7.10 22.81
CA PRO A 482 15.54 -7.47 23.35
C PRO A 482 14.37 -7.09 22.42
N GLY A 483 13.26 -7.81 22.55
CA GLY A 483 11.94 -7.40 22.07
C GLY A 483 11.66 -7.58 20.58
N TRP A 484 12.31 -8.51 19.89
CA TRP A 484 12.03 -8.86 18.48
C TRP A 484 11.15 -10.12 18.34
N ASP A 485 10.57 -10.35 17.16
CA ASP A 485 9.76 -11.54 16.87
C ASP A 485 10.34 -12.32 15.68
N ALA A 486 10.23 -13.65 15.69
CA ALA A 486 10.73 -14.50 14.62
C ALA A 486 9.95 -15.82 14.45
N LYS A 487 10.14 -16.45 13.29
CA LYS A 487 9.60 -17.76 12.92
C LYS A 487 10.74 -18.69 12.50
N ALA A 488 10.73 -19.93 12.98
CA ALA A 488 11.69 -20.94 12.61
C ALA A 488 11.07 -21.93 11.60
N TYR A 489 11.74 -22.18 10.48
CA TYR A 489 11.32 -23.12 9.44
C TYR A 489 12.37 -24.21 9.25
N VAL A 490 11.96 -25.41 8.82
CA VAL A 490 12.84 -26.58 8.65
C VAL A 490 12.60 -27.17 7.27
N SER A 491 13.67 -27.43 6.51
CA SER A 491 13.60 -27.97 5.16
C SER A 491 14.73 -28.97 4.88
N GLY A 492 14.55 -29.80 3.84
CA GLY A 492 15.54 -30.80 3.42
C GLY A 492 16.79 -30.22 2.75
N ALA A 493 16.76 -28.94 2.36
CA ALA A 493 17.87 -28.16 1.83
C ALA A 493 17.50 -26.66 1.91
N PRO A 494 18.46 -25.72 1.87
CA PRO A 494 18.18 -24.28 1.78
C PRO A 494 17.23 -23.93 0.62
N LYS A 495 16.48 -22.84 0.79
CA LYS A 495 15.62 -22.23 -0.23
C LYS A 495 15.86 -20.73 -0.25
N THR A 496 15.78 -20.14 -1.44
CA THR A 496 15.98 -18.70 -1.70
C THR A 496 14.68 -17.87 -1.61
N ASP A 497 13.56 -18.52 -1.29
CA ASP A 497 12.23 -17.91 -1.18
C ASP A 497 11.51 -18.44 0.07
N LEU A 498 10.73 -17.58 0.74
CA LEU A 498 10.08 -17.91 2.01
C LEU A 498 8.92 -18.90 1.87
N ALA A 499 8.15 -18.85 0.78
CA ALA A 499 7.04 -19.77 0.56
C ALA A 499 7.55 -21.21 0.30
N ALA A 500 8.73 -21.35 -0.31
CA ALA A 500 9.40 -22.64 -0.48
C ALA A 500 9.85 -23.33 0.84
N TRP A 501 9.83 -22.61 1.98
CA TRP A 501 10.01 -23.19 3.32
C TRP A 501 8.70 -23.76 3.93
N GLY A 502 7.54 -23.48 3.32
CA GLY A 502 6.24 -24.00 3.75
C GLY A 502 5.75 -23.39 5.07
N SER A 503 5.18 -24.22 5.95
CA SER A 503 4.70 -23.75 7.27
C SER A 503 5.85 -23.65 8.29
N PRO A 504 5.87 -22.64 9.17
CA PRO A 504 6.86 -22.57 10.24
C PRO A 504 6.76 -23.78 11.18
N ALA A 505 7.91 -24.26 11.66
CA ALA A 505 8.01 -25.26 12.70
C ALA A 505 7.67 -24.65 14.08
N ALA A 506 8.17 -23.44 14.34
CA ALA A 506 7.95 -22.69 15.55
C ALA A 506 7.86 -21.17 15.29
N ALA A 507 7.40 -20.43 16.28
CA ALA A 507 7.47 -18.97 16.33
C ALA A 507 7.84 -18.54 17.75
N ALA A 508 8.55 -17.42 17.86
CA ALA A 508 8.89 -16.77 19.12
C ALA A 508 8.56 -15.28 19.02
N THR A 509 8.05 -14.72 20.10
CA THR A 509 7.72 -13.30 20.21
C THR A 509 8.39 -12.68 21.43
N ASN A 510 8.68 -11.38 21.37
CA ASN A 510 9.38 -10.62 22.41
C ASN A 510 10.75 -11.22 22.81
N VAL A 511 11.44 -11.84 21.84
CA VAL A 511 12.72 -12.54 21.99
C VAL A 511 13.76 -11.64 22.63
N SER A 512 14.37 -12.12 23.72
CA SER A 512 15.34 -11.39 24.54
C SER A 512 16.28 -12.37 25.24
N GLY A 513 17.59 -12.09 25.29
CA GLY A 513 18.56 -12.94 25.98
C GLY A 513 18.72 -14.31 25.33
N ARG A 514 18.42 -15.40 26.07
CA ARG A 514 18.42 -16.77 25.52
C ARG A 514 16.98 -17.27 25.38
N VAL A 515 16.57 -17.62 24.15
CA VAL A 515 15.30 -18.27 23.84
C VAL A 515 15.54 -19.68 23.31
N SER A 516 14.60 -20.60 23.53
CA SER A 516 14.61 -21.93 22.91
C SER A 516 13.22 -22.25 22.37
N VAL A 517 13.14 -22.83 21.17
CA VAL A 517 11.89 -23.17 20.49
C VAL A 517 11.87 -24.62 20.01
N ASP A 518 10.76 -25.31 20.25
CA ASP A 518 10.52 -26.68 19.79
C ASP A 518 10.23 -26.72 18.28
N LEU A 519 11.13 -27.35 17.53
CA LEU A 519 11.00 -27.61 16.08
C LEU A 519 10.13 -28.85 15.79
N ARG A 520 9.52 -29.44 16.82
CA ARG A 520 8.50 -30.50 16.79
C ARG A 520 8.98 -31.84 16.22
N GLY A 521 10.29 -32.10 16.29
CA GLY A 521 10.88 -33.30 15.69
C GLY A 521 10.80 -33.33 14.17
N ARG A 522 10.71 -32.17 13.49
CA ARG A 522 10.78 -32.12 12.02
C ARG A 522 12.17 -32.55 11.54
N SER A 523 12.22 -33.35 10.48
CA SER A 523 13.49 -33.72 9.85
C SER A 523 13.88 -32.72 8.76
N GLY A 524 15.14 -32.28 8.76
CA GLY A 524 15.67 -31.35 7.75
C GLY A 524 17.20 -31.28 7.77
N ALA A 525 17.77 -30.70 6.71
CA ALA A 525 19.20 -30.37 6.60
C ALA A 525 19.45 -28.85 6.60
N ALA A 526 18.40 -28.03 6.66
CA ALA A 526 18.51 -26.59 6.76
C ALA A 526 17.41 -26.02 7.67
N VAL A 527 17.73 -24.94 8.39
CA VAL A 527 16.82 -24.24 9.31
C VAL A 527 16.87 -22.74 9.02
N LEU A 528 15.75 -22.14 8.63
CA LEU A 528 15.62 -20.68 8.49
C LEU A 528 15.13 -20.07 9.80
N VAL A 529 15.83 -19.04 10.29
CA VAL A 529 15.35 -18.12 11.31
C VAL A 529 14.91 -16.84 10.63
N TRP A 530 13.60 -16.63 10.53
CA TRP A 530 12.98 -15.47 9.87
C TRP A 530 12.50 -14.45 10.89
N ILE A 531 13.20 -13.32 11.02
CA ILE A 531 12.87 -12.21 11.90
C ILE A 531 11.72 -11.42 11.29
N THR A 532 10.55 -11.45 11.93
CA THR A 532 9.32 -10.80 11.43
C THR A 532 9.09 -9.40 11.99
N ARG A 533 9.77 -9.03 13.08
CA ARG A 533 9.73 -7.68 13.67
C ARG A 533 10.99 -7.43 14.49
N LEU A 534 11.63 -6.27 14.30
CA LEU A 534 12.87 -5.90 15.00
C LEU A 534 12.60 -5.41 16.42
N GLY A 535 13.64 -5.43 17.26
CA GLY A 535 13.61 -4.82 18.59
C GLY A 535 13.57 -3.28 18.53
N PRO A 536 13.43 -2.57 19.66
CA PRO A 536 13.32 -1.10 19.69
C PRO A 536 14.51 -0.36 19.06
N GLY A 537 15.69 -0.98 18.99
CA GLY A 537 16.86 -0.44 18.28
C GLY A 537 16.75 -0.44 16.75
N ARG A 538 15.74 -1.12 16.17
CA ARG A 538 15.53 -1.31 14.72
C ARG A 538 16.71 -2.00 14.02
N GLN A 539 17.33 -2.92 14.74
CA GLN A 539 18.37 -3.85 14.33
C GLN A 539 18.24 -5.08 15.24
N VAL A 540 18.68 -6.26 14.81
CA VAL A 540 18.78 -7.45 15.66
C VAL A 540 20.20 -8.03 15.62
N SER A 541 20.76 -8.28 16.80
CA SER A 541 22.03 -8.97 17.02
C SER A 541 21.75 -10.41 17.49
N VAL A 542 22.30 -11.42 16.83
CA VAL A 542 22.26 -12.82 17.27
C VAL A 542 23.68 -13.32 17.50
N GLY A 543 23.97 -13.66 18.75
CA GLY A 543 25.29 -14.12 19.18
C GLY A 543 25.54 -15.61 18.98
N GLU A 544 24.50 -16.43 19.06
CA GLU A 544 24.65 -17.88 18.93
C GLU A 544 23.32 -18.53 18.54
N ALA A 545 23.38 -19.56 17.68
CA ALA A 545 22.25 -20.38 17.26
C ALA A 545 22.63 -21.88 17.33
N ARG A 546 22.15 -22.58 18.36
CA ARG A 546 22.37 -24.02 18.55
C ARG A 546 21.12 -24.83 18.20
N LEU A 547 21.32 -26.00 17.62
CA LEU A 547 20.28 -26.98 17.33
C LEU A 547 20.50 -28.27 18.13
N THR A 548 19.42 -28.96 18.48
CA THR A 548 19.46 -30.28 19.14
C THR A 548 18.44 -31.24 18.51
N GLY A 549 18.66 -32.55 18.66
CA GLY A 549 17.82 -33.64 18.10
C GLY A 549 16.59 -34.02 18.92
#